data_AF-A0A373G2E7-F1
#
_entry.id   AF-A0A373G2E7-F1
#
_cell.length_a   1.000
_cell.length_b   1.000
_cell.length_c   1.000
_cell.angle_alpha   90.00
_cell.angle_beta   90.00
_cell.angle_gamma   90.00
#
_symmetry.space_group_name_H-M   'P 1'
#
loop_
_entity.id
_entity.type
_entity.pdbx_description
1 polymer ?
#
loop_
_entity_poly.entity_id
_entity_poly.type
_entity_poly.pdbx_seq_one_letter_code
_entity_poly.pdbx_strand_id
1 'polypeptide(L)'
;MIIFATTLIYNTAKIMKDELKTSILPNEGQRMTLKDYYKSLPDSTHPKTEFINEITKRTGVSFTAARNWVIYGMKPNNPEHISILSEITGIPRNNLWSE
;
A
#
# COMPACT_ATOMS: atom_id res chain seq x y z
N MET A 1 -30.34 -18.55 26.27
CA MET A 1 -29.77 -18.11 24.98
C MET A 1 -30.22 -16.67 24.60
N ILE A 2 -30.39 -15.77 25.58
CA ILE A 2 -30.81 -14.36 25.33
C ILE A 2 -29.67 -13.38 25.66
N ILE A 3 -28.83 -13.72 26.65
CA ILE A 3 -27.73 -12.85 27.15
C ILE A 3 -26.62 -12.66 26.11
N PHE A 4 -26.33 -13.66 25.26
CA PHE A 4 -25.27 -13.55 24.24
C PHE A 4 -25.63 -12.59 23.10
N ALA A 5 -26.92 -12.50 22.74
CA ALA A 5 -27.37 -11.63 21.64
C ALA A 5 -27.26 -10.14 22.00
N THR A 6 -27.57 -9.76 23.24
CA THR A 6 -27.54 -8.37 23.68
C THR A 6 -26.10 -7.82 23.77
N THR A 7 -25.14 -8.63 24.20
CA THR A 7 -23.72 -8.25 24.25
C THR A 7 -23.14 -8.02 22.85
N LEU A 8 -23.52 -8.86 21.87
CA LEU A 8 -23.09 -8.70 20.48
C LEU A 8 -23.65 -7.39 19.88
N ILE A 9 -24.94 -7.12 20.08
CA ILE A 9 -25.58 -5.88 19.62
C ILE A 9 -24.94 -4.64 20.25
N TYR A 10 -24.65 -4.68 21.56
CA TYR A 10 -23.97 -3.57 22.25
C TYR A 10 -22.57 -3.28 21.68
N ASN A 11 -21.78 -4.32 21.44
CA ASN A 11 -20.44 -4.16 20.88
C ASN A 11 -20.48 -3.64 19.44
N THR A 12 -21.38 -4.15 18.60
CA THR A 12 -21.54 -3.64 17.22
C THR A 12 -21.97 -2.18 17.21
N ALA A 13 -22.92 -1.79 18.06
CA ALA A 13 -23.34 -0.38 18.17
C ALA A 13 -22.22 0.54 18.66
N LYS A 14 -21.36 0.05 19.56
CA LYS A 14 -20.17 0.78 20.03
C LYS A 14 -19.13 0.96 18.92
N ILE A 15 -18.85 -0.10 18.15
CA ILE A 15 -17.92 -0.07 17.01
C ILE A 15 -18.42 0.90 15.93
N MET A 16 -19.70 0.82 15.54
CA MET A 16 -20.30 1.73 14.56
C MET A 16 -20.25 3.19 15.03
N LYS A 17 -20.44 3.45 16.33
CA LYS A 17 -20.40 4.80 16.91
C LYS A 17 -18.98 5.35 16.97
N ASP A 18 -17.98 4.51 17.20
CA ASP A 18 -16.58 4.92 17.18
C ASP A 18 -16.10 5.19 15.74
N GLU A 19 -16.50 4.37 14.75
CA GLU A 19 -16.24 4.63 13.32
C GLU A 19 -16.89 5.96 12.85
N LEU A 20 -18.11 6.27 13.29
CA LEU A 20 -18.80 7.53 12.99
C LEU A 20 -18.16 8.76 13.67
N LYS A 21 -17.43 8.58 14.77
CA LYS A 21 -16.67 9.67 15.40
C LYS A 21 -15.35 9.95 14.70
N THR A 22 -14.80 8.99 13.94
CA THR A 22 -13.59 9.21 13.14
C THR A 22 -13.88 9.83 11.78
N SER A 23 -15.13 9.77 11.30
CA SER A 23 -15.58 10.59 10.18
C SER A 23 -15.82 12.02 10.67
N ILE A 24 -14.76 12.82 10.62
CA ILE A 24 -14.72 14.29 10.54
C ILE A 24 -16.12 14.89 10.32
N LEU A 25 -16.85 15.20 11.39
CA LEU A 25 -17.91 16.19 11.30
C LEU A 25 -17.19 17.55 11.26
N PRO A 26 -17.31 18.33 10.18
CA PRO A 26 -16.79 19.69 10.18
C PRO A 26 -17.60 20.42 11.25
N ASN A 27 -16.92 20.79 12.33
CA ASN A 27 -17.46 21.62 13.38
C ASN A 27 -18.05 22.87 12.69
N GLU A 28 -19.37 23.07 12.80
CA GLU A 28 -20.08 24.16 12.11
C GLU A 28 -19.45 25.50 12.52
N GLY A 29 -18.57 26.03 11.67
CA GLY A 29 -17.81 27.26 11.94
C GLY A 29 -16.37 27.28 11.40
N GLN A 30 -15.75 26.14 11.10
CA GLN A 30 -14.40 26.15 10.50
C GLN A 30 -14.48 26.23 8.97
N ARG A 31 -14.13 27.39 8.42
CA ARG A 31 -14.04 27.61 6.98
C ARG A 31 -12.85 26.79 6.43
N MET A 32 -13.14 25.65 5.81
CA MET A 32 -12.14 24.75 5.24
C MET A 32 -11.56 25.34 3.95
N THR A 33 -10.23 25.37 3.83
CA THR A 33 -9.58 25.75 2.57
C THR A 33 -9.36 24.54 1.67
N LEU A 34 -9.14 24.76 0.37
CA LEU A 34 -8.77 23.68 -0.56
C LEU A 34 -7.48 22.95 -0.15
N LYS A 35 -6.54 23.65 0.50
CA LYS A 35 -5.30 23.07 1.04
C LYS A 35 -5.59 22.12 2.20
N ASP A 36 -6.51 22.49 3.09
CA ASP A 36 -6.91 21.65 4.21
C ASP A 36 -7.66 20.41 3.73
N TYR A 37 -8.51 20.56 2.71
CA TYR A 37 -9.13 19.43 2.02
C TYR A 37 -8.09 18.46 1.46
N TYR A 38 -7.14 18.95 0.69
CA TYR A 38 -6.10 18.11 0.09
C TYR A 38 -5.30 17.33 1.15
N LYS A 39 -4.96 17.96 2.28
CA LYS A 39 -4.24 17.31 3.39
C LYS A 39 -5.07 16.31 4.19
N SER A 40 -6.39 16.47 4.17
CA SER A 40 -7.31 15.54 4.85
C SER A 40 -7.56 14.27 4.04
N LEU A 41 -7.18 14.25 2.75
CA LEU A 41 -7.28 13.04 1.93
C LEU A 41 -6.37 11.96 2.52
N PRO A 42 -6.80 10.69 2.48
CA PRO A 42 -5.94 9.59 2.89
C PRO A 42 -4.70 9.54 1.99
N ASP A 43 -3.58 9.09 2.57
CA ASP A 43 -2.38 8.84 1.80
C ASP A 43 -2.70 7.86 0.67
N SER A 44 -2.23 8.20 -0.54
CA SER A 44 -2.45 7.34 -1.68
C SER A 44 -1.55 6.11 -1.56
N THR A 45 -2.12 4.92 -1.72
CA THR A 45 -1.35 3.69 -1.85
C THR A 45 -0.86 3.57 -3.30
N HIS A 46 0.45 3.46 -3.49
CA HIS A 46 1.04 3.33 -4.83
C HIS A 46 1.81 2.01 -4.96
N PRO A 47 1.14 0.85 -4.87
CA PRO A 47 1.81 -0.46 -4.72
C PRO A 47 2.79 -0.77 -5.85
N LYS A 48 2.49 -0.34 -7.09
CA LYS A 48 3.40 -0.49 -8.23
C LYS A 48 4.67 0.35 -8.06
N THR A 49 4.55 1.59 -7.61
CA THR A 49 5.69 2.49 -7.40
C THR A 49 6.51 2.06 -6.18
N GLU A 50 5.85 1.65 -5.10
CA GLU A 50 6.49 1.10 -3.90
C GLU A 50 7.31 -0.14 -4.22
N PHE A 51 6.79 -1.04 -5.06
CA PHE A 51 7.54 -2.20 -5.53
C PHE A 51 8.83 -1.81 -6.26
N ILE A 52 8.77 -0.86 -7.20
CA ILE A 52 9.98 -0.39 -7.90
C ILE A 52 10.96 0.29 -6.93
N ASN A 53 10.45 1.08 -5.99
CA ASN A 53 11.27 1.75 -4.98
C ASN A 53 11.99 0.74 -4.07
N GLU A 54 11.34 -0.36 -3.69
CA GLU A 54 11.96 -1.41 -2.89
C GLU A 54 13.09 -2.11 -3.67
N ILE A 55 12.91 -2.37 -4.97
CA ILE A 55 13.98 -2.89 -5.84
C ILE A 55 15.15 -1.91 -5.86
N THR A 56 14.90 -0.61 -6.10
CA THR A 56 15.94 0.43 -6.10
C THR A 56 16.68 0.49 -4.76
N LYS A 57 15.96 0.43 -3.64
CA LYS A 57 16.55 0.45 -2.30
C LYS A 57 17.47 -0.75 -2.05
N ARG A 58 17.08 -1.95 -2.46
CA ARG A 58 17.85 -3.18 -2.21
C ARG A 58 19.01 -3.40 -3.19
N THR A 59 18.91 -2.89 -4.41
CA THR A 59 19.92 -3.11 -5.47
C THR A 59 20.83 -1.92 -5.72
N GLY A 60 20.43 -0.72 -5.28
CA GLY A 60 21.14 0.54 -5.54
C GLY A 60 21.02 1.04 -6.99
N VAL A 61 20.23 0.39 -7.85
CA VAL A 61 20.04 0.83 -9.24
C VAL A 61 19.04 1.98 -9.35
N SER A 62 19.10 2.73 -10.45
CA SER A 62 18.13 3.80 -10.70
C SER A 62 16.70 3.26 -10.85
N PHE A 63 15.72 4.09 -10.47
CA PHE A 63 14.29 3.78 -10.64
C PHE A 63 13.96 3.36 -12.08
N THR A 64 14.55 4.03 -13.07
CA THR A 64 14.37 3.70 -14.50
C THR A 64 14.86 2.30 -14.82
N ALA A 65 16.02 1.88 -14.30
CA ALA A 65 16.54 0.54 -14.54
C ALA A 65 15.62 -0.53 -13.92
N ALA A 66 15.23 -0.35 -12.66
CA ALA A 66 14.30 -1.26 -11.98
C ALA A 66 12.93 -1.33 -12.71
N ARG A 67 12.41 -0.17 -13.14
CA ARG A 67 11.16 -0.09 -13.92
C ARG A 67 11.28 -0.85 -15.24
N ASN A 68 12.42 -0.78 -15.92
CA ASN A 68 12.61 -1.48 -17.19
C ASN A 68 12.63 -3.00 -17.02
N TRP A 69 13.15 -3.51 -15.90
CA TRP A 69 13.07 -4.94 -15.61
C TRP A 69 11.63 -5.41 -15.41
N VAL A 70 10.85 -4.65 -14.64
CA VAL A 70 9.49 -5.04 -14.24
C VAL A 70 8.47 -4.84 -15.37
N ILE A 71 8.56 -3.73 -16.11
CA ILE A 71 7.54 -3.35 -17.10
C ILE A 71 7.89 -3.87 -18.50
N TYR A 72 9.17 -3.78 -18.88
CA TYR A 72 9.61 -4.13 -20.23
C TYR A 72 10.30 -5.49 -20.29
N GLY A 73 10.37 -6.23 -19.17
CA GLY A 73 10.95 -7.57 -19.13
C GLY A 73 12.46 -7.61 -19.41
N MET A 74 13.17 -6.49 -19.22
CA MET A 74 14.62 -6.49 -19.40
C MET A 74 15.32 -7.27 -18.29
N LYS A 75 16.13 -8.26 -18.65
CA LYS A 75 16.87 -9.05 -17.65
C LYS A 75 18.16 -8.33 -17.21
N PRO A 76 18.42 -8.17 -15.90
CA PRO A 76 19.68 -7.64 -15.42
C PRO A 76 20.82 -8.65 -15.64
N ASN A 77 22.02 -8.13 -15.92
CA ASN A 77 23.23 -8.96 -16.07
C ASN A 77 23.82 -9.40 -14.73
N ASN A 78 23.55 -8.65 -13.65
CA ASN A 78 24.07 -8.98 -12.32
C ASN A 78 23.20 -10.09 -11.66
N PRO A 79 23.76 -11.28 -11.37
CA PRO A 79 23.01 -12.36 -10.73
C PRO A 79 22.50 -12.01 -9.34
N GLU A 80 23.14 -11.06 -8.63
CA GLU A 80 22.66 -10.60 -7.33
C GLU A 80 21.31 -9.86 -7.46
N HIS A 81 21.13 -9.06 -8.51
CA HIS A 81 19.85 -8.39 -8.77
C HIS A 81 18.75 -9.41 -9.06
N ILE A 82 19.06 -10.49 -9.79
CA ILE A 82 18.13 -11.60 -10.03
C ILE A 82 17.74 -12.27 -8.70
N SER A 83 18.70 -12.48 -7.80
CA SER A 83 18.44 -13.05 -6.47
C SER A 83 17.50 -12.17 -5.65
N ILE A 84 17.77 -10.86 -5.59
CA ILE A 84 16.94 -9.89 -4.88
C ILE A 84 15.50 -9.85 -5.44
N LEU A 85 15.35 -9.85 -6.77
CA LEU A 85 14.02 -9.86 -7.40
C LEU A 85 13.24 -11.14 -7.07
N SER A 86 13.92 -12.29 -7.05
CA SER A 86 13.32 -13.57 -6.66
C SER A 86 12.86 -13.55 -5.20
N GLU A 87 13.66 -12.95 -4.32
CA GLU A 87 13.34 -12.83 -2.90
C GLU A 87 12.16 -11.87 -2.64
N ILE A 88 12.14 -10.69 -3.27
CA ILE A 88 11.05 -9.70 -3.09
C ILE A 88 9.72 -10.27 -3.60
N THR A 89 9.73 -10.97 -4.74
CA THR A 89 8.50 -11.42 -5.39
C THR A 89 8.05 -12.82 -4.97
N GLY A 90 8.96 -13.63 -4.40
CA GLY A 90 8.75 -15.06 -4.17
C GLY A 90 8.75 -15.90 -5.47
N ILE A 91 9.00 -15.30 -6.63
CA ILE A 91 9.06 -16.00 -7.92
C ILE A 91 10.43 -16.66 -8.06
N PRO A 92 10.54 -17.95 -8.40
CA PRO A 92 11.82 -18.60 -8.66
C PRO A 92 12.63 -17.86 -9.74
N ARG A 93 13.96 -17.80 -9.58
CA ARG A 93 14.86 -17.07 -10.51
C ARG A 93 14.64 -17.44 -11.99
N ASN A 94 14.38 -18.71 -12.27
CA ASN A 94 14.17 -19.24 -13.62
C ASN A 94 12.81 -18.86 -14.23
N ASN A 95 11.89 -18.32 -13.42
CA ASN A 95 10.53 -17.98 -13.80
C ASN A 95 10.30 -16.46 -13.82
N LEU A 96 11.31 -15.65 -13.48
CA LEU A 96 11.23 -14.19 -13.46
C LEU A 96 11.10 -13.59 -14.87
N TRP A 97 11.58 -14.30 -15.88
CA TRP A 97 11.46 -13.92 -17.29
C TRP A 97 11.00 -15.13 -18.10
N SER A 98 10.16 -14.87 -19.11
CA SER A 98 9.88 -15.83 -20.17
C SER A 98 11.15 -16.07 -20.99
N GLU A 99 11.34 -17.28 -21.50
CA GLU A 99 12.36 -17.54 -22.53
C GLU A 99 12.05 -16.83 -23.86
#